data_AF-A0A7X8WD90-F1
#
_entry.id   AF-A0A7X8WD90-F1
#
_cell.length_a   1.000
_cell.length_b   1.000
_cell.length_c   1.000
_cell.angle_alpha   90.00
_cell.angle_beta   90.00
_cell.angle_gamma   90.00
#
_symmetry.space_group_name_H-M   'P 1'
#
loop_
_entity.id
_entity.type
_entity.pdbx_description
1 polymer ?
#
loop_
_entity_poly.entity_id
_entity_poly.type
_entity_poly.pdbx_seq_one_letter_code
_entity_poly.pdbx_strand_id
1 'polypeptide(L)'
;NQQNSLRDAFVASLTFDIFHKYADRIQMTNIAQMVNVLQSMILTKDEKMTVTPTYHVFRMYNVHQDATCLPLEIQTKTMDVRDNRTIPLVSATASKNEEGVIHISLSNVHLTDAQEIEISMDDISKGKVSGEILTSESINDHNTFENPNKVEPKTFNGAKFSEGKLTLKIPAKSIVTLTVN
;
A
#
# COMPACT_ATOMS: atom_id res chain seq x y z
N ASN A 1 2.01 -1.57 -26.20
CA ASN A 1 1.76 -2.63 -25.22
C ASN A 1 1.25 -2.01 -23.94
N GLN A 2 0.17 -2.56 -23.39
CA GLN A 2 -0.32 -2.18 -22.07
C GLN A 2 0.80 -2.42 -21.04
N GLN A 3 0.95 -1.48 -20.11
CA GLN A 3 1.92 -1.56 -19.01
C GLN A 3 1.22 -1.22 -17.70
N ASN A 4 1.80 -1.69 -16.60
CA ASN A 4 1.34 -1.40 -15.25
C ASN A 4 2.58 -1.14 -14.39
N SER A 5 2.77 0.11 -13.94
CA SER A 5 3.97 0.55 -13.24
C SER A 5 3.74 0.73 -11.74
N LEU A 6 4.80 1.07 -11.01
CA LEU A 6 4.71 1.46 -9.61
C LEU A 6 3.69 2.60 -9.39
N ARG A 7 3.53 3.52 -10.35
CA ARG A 7 2.47 4.53 -10.32
C ARG A 7 1.07 3.92 -10.28
N ASP A 8 0.82 2.85 -11.02
CA ASP A 8 -0.49 2.19 -11.02
C ASP A 8 -0.73 1.42 -9.71
N ALA A 9 0.34 0.89 -9.08
CA ALA A 9 0.27 0.36 -7.71
C ALA A 9 -0.24 1.42 -6.71
N PHE A 10 0.23 2.67 -6.82
CA PHE A 10 -0.27 3.78 -5.99
C PHE A 10 -1.74 4.10 -6.25
N VAL A 11 -2.21 3.99 -7.50
CA VAL A 11 -3.64 4.16 -7.80
C VAL A 11 -4.45 3.12 -7.00
N ALA A 12 -4.00 1.87 -6.95
CA ALA A 12 -4.68 0.83 -6.17
C ALA A 12 -4.63 1.09 -4.66
N SER A 13 -3.45 1.35 -4.07
CA SER A 13 -3.32 1.50 -2.62
C SER A 13 -4.12 2.70 -2.09
N LEU A 14 -3.99 3.87 -2.74
CA LEU A 14 -4.72 5.08 -2.35
C LEU A 14 -6.24 4.90 -2.49
N THR A 15 -6.67 4.13 -3.49
CA THR A 15 -8.09 3.82 -3.70
C THR A 15 -8.62 2.89 -2.61
N PHE A 16 -7.85 1.88 -2.21
CA PHE A 16 -8.22 0.99 -1.11
C PHE A 16 -8.30 1.73 0.22
N ASP A 17 -7.36 2.62 0.51
CA ASP A 17 -7.38 3.44 1.72
C ASP A 17 -8.69 4.28 1.79
N ILE A 18 -9.15 4.81 0.64
CA ILE A 18 -10.45 5.50 0.53
C ILE A 18 -11.62 4.55 0.77
N PHE A 19 -11.64 3.38 0.13
CA PHE A 19 -12.74 2.41 0.31
C PHE A 19 -12.87 1.97 1.77
N HIS A 20 -11.75 1.71 2.43
CA HIS A 20 -11.72 1.37 3.85
C HIS A 20 -12.26 2.49 4.75
N LYS A 21 -11.95 3.75 4.45
CA LYS A 21 -12.50 4.90 5.16
C LYS A 21 -14.03 4.97 5.09
N TYR A 22 -14.61 4.46 4.01
CA TYR A 22 -16.06 4.46 3.77
C TYR A 22 -16.65 3.05 3.75
N ALA A 23 -16.05 2.10 4.46
CA ALA A 23 -16.46 0.69 4.45
C ALA A 23 -17.87 0.44 5.01
N ASP A 24 -18.42 1.40 5.77
CA ASP A 24 -19.81 1.40 6.22
C ASP A 24 -20.83 1.52 5.06
N ARG A 25 -20.39 2.05 3.92
CA ARG A 25 -21.21 2.26 2.71
C ARG A 25 -20.68 1.56 1.46
N ILE A 26 -19.37 1.58 1.23
CA ILE A 26 -18.72 0.95 0.08
C ILE A 26 -18.43 -0.50 0.44
N GLN A 27 -19.37 -1.39 0.10
CA GLN A 27 -19.27 -2.81 0.41
C GLN A 27 -18.74 -3.66 -0.75
N MET A 28 -18.68 -3.11 -1.96
CA MET A 28 -18.22 -3.83 -3.15
C MET A 28 -17.52 -2.89 -4.12
N THR A 29 -16.39 -3.34 -4.66
CA THR A 29 -15.66 -2.64 -5.72
C THR A 29 -15.03 -3.65 -6.67
N ASN A 30 -14.88 -3.29 -7.94
CA ASN A 30 -14.27 -4.14 -8.95
C ASN A 30 -13.37 -3.29 -9.84
N ILE A 31 -12.07 -3.60 -9.87
CA ILE A 31 -11.12 -2.91 -10.76
C ILE A 31 -11.31 -3.36 -12.21
N ALA A 32 -11.15 -2.43 -13.15
CA ALA A 32 -11.20 -2.71 -14.58
C ALA A 32 -9.77 -2.90 -15.14
N GLN A 33 -9.41 -4.07 -15.69
CA GLN A 33 -10.05 -5.38 -15.59
C GLN A 33 -9.03 -6.41 -15.07
N MET A 34 -9.33 -7.71 -15.10
CA MET A 34 -8.48 -8.71 -14.45
C MET A 34 -7.20 -9.05 -15.24
N VAL A 35 -7.28 -9.24 -16.57
CA VAL A 35 -6.16 -9.74 -17.41
C VAL A 35 -6.09 -8.97 -18.73
N ASN A 36 -4.89 -8.56 -19.16
CA ASN A 36 -4.59 -7.92 -20.46
C ASN A 36 -5.41 -6.67 -20.84
N VAL A 37 -6.15 -6.07 -19.90
CA VAL A 37 -7.00 -4.90 -20.18
C VAL A 37 -6.90 -3.89 -19.03
N LEU A 38 -6.72 -2.61 -19.39
CA LEU A 38 -6.67 -1.46 -18.48
C LEU A 38 -5.65 -1.62 -17.34
N GLN A 39 -6.08 -1.63 -16.07
CA GLN A 39 -5.19 -1.79 -14.92
C GLN A 39 -5.21 -3.25 -14.45
N SER A 40 -4.70 -4.14 -15.29
CA SER A 40 -4.81 -5.58 -15.05
C SER A 40 -3.91 -6.12 -13.95
N MET A 41 -4.37 -7.21 -13.34
CA MET A 41 -3.60 -7.98 -12.36
C MET A 41 -2.49 -8.77 -13.04
N ILE A 42 -2.80 -9.31 -14.22
CA ILE A 42 -1.94 -10.23 -14.95
C ILE A 42 -1.83 -9.76 -16.40
N LEU A 43 -0.64 -9.92 -16.97
CA LEU A 43 -0.38 -9.80 -18.41
C LEU A 43 0.05 -11.17 -18.95
N THR A 44 -0.49 -11.56 -20.09
CA THR A 44 -0.14 -12.81 -20.78
C THR A 44 0.19 -12.54 -22.24
N LYS A 45 1.12 -13.31 -22.80
CA LYS A 45 1.44 -13.32 -24.23
C LYS A 45 1.96 -14.70 -24.60
N ASP A 46 1.25 -15.40 -25.48
CA ASP A 46 1.55 -16.79 -25.83
C ASP A 46 1.63 -17.63 -24.53
N GLU A 47 2.67 -18.42 -24.31
CA GLU A 47 2.91 -19.15 -23.06
C GLU A 47 3.45 -18.30 -21.89
N LYS A 48 3.74 -17.01 -22.09
CA LYS A 48 4.34 -16.14 -21.08
C LYS A 48 3.28 -15.48 -20.20
N MET A 49 3.60 -15.33 -18.91
CA MET A 49 2.78 -14.63 -17.93
C MET A 49 3.67 -13.76 -17.03
N THR A 50 3.19 -12.57 -16.66
CA THR A 50 3.75 -11.76 -15.58
C THR A 50 2.64 -11.15 -14.73
N VAL A 51 2.89 -10.99 -13.44
CA VAL A 51 2.02 -10.24 -12.54
C VAL A 51 2.41 -8.76 -12.53
N THR A 52 1.45 -7.89 -12.26
CA THR A 52 1.66 -6.45 -12.27
C THR A 52 1.97 -5.89 -10.87
N PRO A 53 2.55 -4.69 -10.77
CA PRO A 53 2.62 -3.95 -9.51
C PRO A 53 1.26 -3.81 -8.82
N THR A 54 0.18 -3.62 -9.59
CA THR A 54 -1.18 -3.59 -9.04
C THR A 54 -1.56 -4.93 -8.37
N TYR A 55 -1.26 -6.07 -8.99
CA TYR A 55 -1.49 -7.38 -8.36
C TYR A 55 -0.81 -7.50 -6.99
N HIS A 56 0.42 -7.00 -6.87
CA HIS A 56 1.12 -7.03 -5.60
C HIS A 56 0.43 -6.21 -4.52
N VAL A 57 -0.14 -5.04 -4.85
CA VAL A 57 -0.93 -4.25 -3.89
C VAL A 57 -2.18 -4.99 -3.45
N PHE A 58 -2.93 -5.63 -4.38
CA PHE A 58 -4.06 -6.48 -4.01
C PHE A 58 -3.64 -7.57 -3.02
N ARG A 59 -2.52 -8.26 -3.28
CA ARG A 59 -1.98 -9.29 -2.37
C ARG A 59 -1.62 -8.72 -1.00
N MET A 60 -0.87 -7.62 -0.96
CA MET A 60 -0.46 -6.95 0.29
C MET A 60 -1.68 -6.54 1.13
N TYR A 61 -2.74 -6.06 0.47
CA TYR A 61 -3.97 -5.61 1.12
C TYR A 61 -4.96 -6.75 1.46
N ASN A 62 -4.66 -8.02 1.17
CA ASN A 62 -5.55 -9.14 1.53
C ASN A 62 -5.83 -9.21 3.04
N VAL A 63 -4.90 -8.76 3.88
CA VAL A 63 -5.04 -8.71 5.35
C VAL A 63 -6.21 -7.86 5.84
N HIS A 64 -6.77 -7.04 4.94
CA HIS A 64 -7.89 -6.16 5.21
C HIS A 64 -9.25 -6.77 4.84
N GLN A 65 -9.28 -7.90 4.12
CA GLN A 65 -10.52 -8.58 3.75
C GLN A 65 -11.23 -9.12 4.99
N ASP A 66 -12.52 -8.83 5.10
CA ASP A 66 -13.41 -9.18 6.22
C ASP A 66 -12.92 -8.71 7.61
N ALA A 67 -11.87 -7.90 7.66
CA ALA A 67 -11.32 -7.37 8.90
C ALA A 67 -12.15 -6.18 9.41
N THR A 68 -12.08 -5.94 10.71
CA THR A 68 -12.70 -4.75 11.31
C THR A 68 -11.85 -3.53 11.02
N CYS A 69 -12.36 -2.56 10.26
CA CYS A 69 -11.70 -1.28 10.02
C CYS A 69 -11.46 -0.55 11.36
N LEU A 70 -10.24 -0.09 11.58
CA LEU A 70 -9.86 0.68 12.77
C LEU A 70 -9.84 2.17 12.42
N PRO A 71 -10.41 3.05 13.28
CA PRO A 71 -10.24 4.49 13.12
C PRO A 71 -8.76 4.84 13.12
N LEU A 72 -8.31 5.52 12.07
CA LEU A 72 -6.94 5.98 11.91
C LEU A 72 -6.96 7.43 11.42
N GLU A 73 -6.38 8.32 12.21
CA GLU A 73 -6.14 9.70 11.82
C GLU A 73 -4.65 9.90 11.56
N ILE A 74 -4.31 10.36 10.36
CA ILE A 74 -2.92 10.67 10.00
C ILE A 74 -2.76 12.17 9.84
N GLN A 75 -1.85 12.72 10.64
CA GLN A 75 -1.33 14.05 10.45
C GLN A 75 -0.09 13.97 9.57
N THR A 76 -0.21 14.47 8.34
CA THR A 76 0.89 14.49 7.38
C THR A 76 0.99 15.87 6.75
N LYS A 77 2.21 16.25 6.36
CA LYS A 77 2.41 17.39 5.47
C LYS A 77 1.67 17.16 4.15
N THR A 78 1.36 18.25 3.48
CA THR A 78 0.83 18.26 2.12
C THR A 78 1.90 18.76 1.15
N MET A 79 1.76 18.41 -0.13
CA MET A 79 2.54 18.99 -1.22
C MET A 79 1.63 19.60 -2.28
N ASP A 80 2.12 20.67 -2.90
CA ASP A 80 1.50 21.24 -4.09
C ASP A 80 1.71 20.32 -5.29
N VAL A 81 0.65 20.13 -6.07
CA VAL A 81 0.67 19.43 -7.34
C VAL A 81 0.01 20.31 -8.41
N ARG A 82 -0.01 19.83 -9.65
CA ARG A 82 -0.64 20.54 -10.77
C ARG A 82 -2.09 20.97 -10.46
N ASP A 83 -2.55 21.96 -11.21
CA ASP A 83 -3.93 22.45 -11.15
C ASP A 83 -4.31 23.09 -9.80
N ASN A 84 -3.35 23.75 -9.12
CA ASN A 84 -3.52 24.41 -7.82
C ASN A 84 -4.09 23.50 -6.72
N ARG A 85 -3.74 22.22 -6.78
CA ARG A 85 -4.18 21.22 -5.80
C ARG A 85 -3.09 20.94 -4.80
N THR A 86 -3.50 20.54 -3.61
CA THR A 86 -2.63 19.93 -2.62
C THR A 86 -3.02 18.48 -2.39
N ILE A 87 -2.05 17.64 -2.05
CA ILE A 87 -2.28 16.26 -1.63
C ILE A 87 -1.52 15.96 -0.34
N PRO A 88 -2.04 15.09 0.55
CA PRO A 88 -1.28 14.57 1.67
C PRO A 88 -0.08 13.73 1.18
N LEU A 89 1.06 13.83 1.87
CA LEU A 89 2.24 13.01 1.54
C LEU A 89 2.07 11.53 1.91
N VAL A 90 1.24 11.23 2.91
CA VAL A 90 0.96 9.88 3.37
C VAL A 90 -0.54 9.60 3.34
N SER A 91 -0.91 8.47 2.77
CA SER A 91 -2.23 7.85 2.95
C SER A 91 -2.07 6.56 3.72
N ALA A 92 -3.10 6.16 4.47
CA ALA A 92 -3.08 4.88 5.15
C ALA A 92 -4.47 4.38 5.52
N THR A 93 -4.50 3.11 5.87
CA THR A 93 -5.63 2.45 6.52
C THR A 93 -5.15 1.46 7.58
N ALA A 94 -6.02 1.12 8.53
CA ALA A 94 -5.77 0.10 9.52
C ALA A 94 -6.99 -0.80 9.69
N SER A 95 -6.74 -2.08 9.98
CA SER A 95 -7.78 -3.02 10.36
C SER A 95 -7.28 -4.01 11.40
N LYS A 96 -8.22 -4.64 12.10
CA LYS A 96 -7.99 -5.73 13.04
C LYS A 96 -8.70 -6.98 12.53
N ASN A 97 -7.97 -8.07 12.39
CA ASN A 97 -8.57 -9.35 11.97
C ASN A 97 -9.25 -10.05 13.16
N GLU A 98 -9.90 -11.19 12.91
CA GLU A 98 -10.61 -11.97 13.94
C GLU A 98 -9.69 -12.53 15.04
N GLU A 99 -8.42 -12.79 14.72
CA GLU A 99 -7.38 -13.24 15.67
C GLU A 99 -6.88 -12.09 16.56
N GLY A 100 -7.31 -10.86 16.29
CA GLY A 100 -6.94 -9.65 17.00
C GLY A 100 -5.64 -9.00 16.54
N VAL A 101 -5.04 -9.50 15.47
CA VAL A 101 -3.85 -8.93 14.82
C VAL A 101 -4.21 -7.62 14.13
N ILE A 102 -3.36 -6.60 14.28
CA ILE A 102 -3.55 -5.31 13.64
C ILE A 102 -2.68 -5.21 12.39
N HIS A 103 -3.30 -4.80 11.30
CA HIS A 103 -2.64 -4.51 10.04
C HIS A 103 -2.76 -3.02 9.71
N ILE A 104 -1.66 -2.42 9.27
CA ILE A 104 -1.60 -1.01 8.89
C ILE A 104 -0.93 -0.91 7.52
N SER A 105 -1.64 -0.40 6.53
CA SER A 105 -1.08 -0.15 5.20
C SER A 105 -0.90 1.34 5.00
N LEU A 106 0.27 1.76 4.51
CA LEU A 106 0.64 3.16 4.28
C LEU A 106 1.25 3.37 2.90
N SER A 107 0.98 4.52 2.29
CA SER A 107 1.53 4.94 1.00
C SER A 107 2.24 6.29 1.13
N ASN A 108 3.54 6.36 0.88
CA ASN A 108 4.29 7.62 0.75
C ASN A 108 4.35 8.05 -0.72
N VAL A 109 3.60 9.10 -1.07
CA VAL A 109 3.48 9.58 -2.46
C VAL A 109 4.64 10.48 -2.88
N HIS A 110 5.51 10.88 -1.94
CA HIS A 110 6.65 11.73 -2.26
C HIS A 110 7.67 10.98 -3.12
N LEU A 111 8.17 11.60 -4.19
CA LEU A 111 9.00 10.91 -5.20
C LEU A 111 10.46 10.71 -4.76
N THR A 112 10.99 11.61 -3.93
CA THR A 112 12.39 11.62 -3.49
C THR A 112 12.57 11.41 -1.99
N ASP A 113 11.71 12.00 -1.16
CA ASP A 113 11.91 12.07 0.28
C ASP A 113 11.13 10.98 1.05
N ALA A 114 11.82 10.36 2.00
CA ALA A 114 11.20 9.49 2.98
C ALA A 114 10.35 10.29 3.97
N GLN A 115 9.33 9.67 4.56
CA GLN A 115 8.55 10.25 5.65
C GLN A 115 8.81 9.49 6.95
N GLU A 116 8.89 10.22 8.05
CA GLU A 116 8.95 9.67 9.40
C GLU A 116 7.54 9.74 9.99
N ILE A 117 7.06 8.61 10.49
CA ILE A 117 5.68 8.46 10.97
C ILE A 117 5.73 7.86 12.37
N GLU A 118 4.91 8.42 13.25
CA GLU A 118 4.60 7.89 14.57
C GLU A 118 3.10 7.62 14.63
N ILE A 119 2.72 6.42 15.07
CA ILE A 119 1.34 6.00 15.27
C ILE A 119 1.21 5.58 16.73
N SER A 120 0.37 6.29 17.48
CA SER A 120 -0.06 5.86 18.81
C SER A 120 -1.06 4.72 18.67
N MET A 121 -0.80 3.61 19.36
CA MET A 121 -1.67 2.45 19.37
C MET A 121 -2.25 2.31 20.77
N ASP A 122 -3.44 2.89 20.96
CA ASP A 122 -4.17 2.83 22.22
C ASP A 122 -4.41 1.35 22.62
N ASP A 123 -4.36 1.08 23.92
CA ASP A 123 -4.59 -0.25 24.51
C ASP A 123 -3.60 -1.38 24.13
N ILE A 124 -2.51 -1.09 23.41
CA ILE A 124 -1.48 -2.07 23.07
C ILE A 124 -0.14 -1.67 23.69
N SER A 125 0.28 -2.37 24.74
CA SER A 125 1.54 -2.05 25.43
C SER A 125 2.75 -2.83 24.91
N LYS A 126 2.54 -3.95 24.23
CA LYS A 126 3.59 -4.84 23.69
C LYS A 126 3.13 -5.42 22.36
N GLY A 127 4.07 -5.58 21.46
CA GLY A 127 3.84 -6.25 20.19
C GLY A 127 5.13 -6.40 19.39
N LYS A 128 5.10 -7.30 18.40
CA LYS A 128 6.13 -7.44 17.38
C LYS A 128 5.60 -6.86 16.08
N VAL A 129 6.42 -6.02 15.46
CA VAL A 129 6.14 -5.48 14.13
C VAL A 129 6.91 -6.26 13.07
N SER A 130 6.22 -6.59 12.00
CA SER A 130 6.80 -7.07 10.74
C SER A 130 6.11 -6.37 9.59
N GLY A 131 6.67 -6.45 8.39
CA GLY A 131 6.01 -5.88 7.24
C GLY A 131 6.71 -6.14 5.93
N GLU A 132 6.06 -5.66 4.89
CA GLU A 132 6.55 -5.69 3.52
C GLU A 132 6.39 -4.32 2.86
N ILE A 133 7.23 -4.08 1.85
CA ILE A 133 7.31 -2.83 1.10
C ILE A 133 7.31 -3.11 -0.40
N LEU A 134 6.51 -2.36 -1.14
CA LEU A 134 6.54 -2.29 -2.60
C LEU A 134 7.10 -0.92 -3.02
N THR A 135 8.22 -0.92 -3.73
CA THR A 135 8.87 0.28 -4.27
C THR A 135 9.81 -0.09 -5.41
N SER A 136 10.33 0.92 -6.12
CA SER A 136 11.32 0.77 -7.18
C SER A 136 12.12 2.07 -7.33
N GLU A 137 13.16 2.04 -8.16
CA GLU A 137 13.99 3.23 -8.46
C GLU A 137 13.19 4.36 -9.12
N SER A 138 12.22 4.02 -9.96
CA SER A 138 11.35 4.97 -10.67
C SER A 138 9.87 4.61 -10.57
N ILE A 139 9.00 5.61 -10.53
CA ILE A 139 7.54 5.42 -10.57
C ILE A 139 7.04 4.81 -11.90
N ASN A 140 7.86 4.88 -12.95
CA ASN A 140 7.57 4.31 -14.26
C ASN A 140 8.05 2.86 -14.40
N ASP A 141 8.73 2.32 -13.39
CA ASP A 141 9.15 0.92 -13.40
C ASP A 141 7.94 0.00 -13.36
N HIS A 142 7.98 -1.02 -14.21
CA HIS A 142 6.94 -2.01 -14.43
C HIS A 142 7.56 -3.37 -14.70
N ASN A 143 6.77 -4.42 -14.52
CA ASN A 143 7.19 -5.79 -14.82
C ASN A 143 6.96 -6.09 -16.31
N THR A 144 7.92 -6.79 -16.92
CA THR A 144 7.81 -7.29 -18.29
C THR A 144 8.00 -8.80 -18.31
N PHE A 145 7.78 -9.46 -19.45
CA PHE A 145 8.03 -10.90 -19.54
C PHE A 145 9.52 -11.26 -19.40
N GLU A 146 10.41 -10.34 -19.79
CA GLU A 146 11.87 -10.49 -19.69
C GLU A 146 12.40 -10.12 -18.29
N ASN A 147 11.71 -9.23 -17.59
CA ASN A 147 12.02 -8.83 -16.23
C ASN A 147 10.74 -8.80 -15.36
N PRO A 148 10.23 -9.99 -14.96
CA PRO A 148 8.92 -10.11 -14.32
C PRO A 148 8.88 -9.60 -12.88
N ASN A 149 10.04 -9.40 -12.27
CA ASN A 149 10.19 -9.10 -10.84
C ASN A 149 10.86 -7.73 -10.60
N LYS A 150 10.76 -6.81 -11.56
CA LYS A 150 11.36 -5.46 -11.41
C LYS A 150 10.74 -4.72 -10.23
N VAL A 151 9.43 -4.85 -10.06
CA VAL A 151 8.64 -4.23 -9.02
C VAL A 151 7.87 -5.33 -8.30
N GLU A 152 8.42 -5.77 -7.17
CA GLU A 152 7.87 -6.82 -6.32
C GLU A 152 8.01 -6.45 -4.84
N PRO A 153 7.14 -6.95 -3.95
CA PRO A 153 7.25 -6.70 -2.53
C PRO A 153 8.50 -7.32 -1.92
N LYS A 154 9.11 -6.61 -0.97
CA LYS A 154 10.27 -7.06 -0.20
C LYS A 154 9.99 -6.92 1.30
N THR A 155 10.75 -7.60 2.14
CA THR A 155 10.67 -7.42 3.60
C THR A 155 10.95 -5.96 3.97
N PHE A 156 10.11 -5.39 4.83
CA PHE A 156 10.27 -4.05 5.38
C PHE A 156 10.70 -4.11 6.84
N ASN A 157 11.90 -3.60 7.12
CA ASN A 157 12.48 -3.55 8.48
C ASN A 157 12.55 -2.11 9.03
N GLY A 158 11.88 -1.15 8.38
CA GLY A 158 11.92 0.27 8.74
C GLY A 158 10.95 0.67 9.84
N ALA A 159 10.30 -0.29 10.51
CA ALA A 159 9.33 -0.07 11.58
C ALA A 159 9.82 -0.65 12.91
N LYS A 160 9.45 0.02 14.00
CA LYS A 160 9.71 -0.41 15.38
C LYS A 160 8.48 -0.13 16.25
N PHE A 161 8.15 -1.08 17.10
CA PHE A 161 7.09 -0.93 18.09
C PHE A 161 7.69 -0.91 19.50
N SER A 162 7.36 0.11 20.29
CA SER A 162 7.81 0.24 21.67
C SER A 162 6.82 1.08 22.46
N GLU A 163 6.47 0.66 23.67
CA GLU A 163 5.66 1.46 24.62
C GLU A 163 4.33 1.99 24.03
N GLY A 164 3.64 1.17 23.24
CA GLY A 164 2.38 1.57 22.59
C GLY A 164 2.52 2.53 21.42
N LYS A 165 3.74 2.71 20.92
CA LYS A 165 4.03 3.54 19.75
C LYS A 165 4.69 2.73 18.65
N LEU A 166 4.11 2.84 17.46
CA LEU A 166 4.71 2.37 16.23
C LEU A 166 5.43 3.54 15.55
N THR A 167 6.74 3.43 15.40
CA THR A 167 7.56 4.40 14.67
C THR A 167 8.08 3.75 13.40
N LEU A 168 8.00 4.46 12.28
CA LEU A 168 8.50 3.95 11.00
C LEU A 168 9.07 5.06 10.12
N LYS A 169 10.08 4.69 9.34
CA LYS A 169 10.60 5.51 8.24
C LYS A 169 10.18 4.88 6.92
N ILE A 170 9.17 5.47 6.28
CA ILE A 170 8.66 4.99 4.99
C ILE A 170 9.46 5.65 3.85
N PRO A 171 10.16 4.87 3.00
CA PRO A 171 10.91 5.41 1.87
C PRO A 171 10.04 6.21 0.90
N ALA A 172 10.67 7.06 0.10
CA ALA A 172 10.00 7.71 -1.02
C ALA A 172 9.33 6.68 -1.95
N LYS A 173 8.22 7.06 -2.59
CA LYS A 173 7.50 6.26 -3.60
C LYS A 173 7.37 4.79 -3.17
N SER A 174 6.89 4.58 -1.95
CA SER A 174 6.68 3.25 -1.40
C SER A 174 5.29 3.04 -0.80
N ILE A 175 4.85 1.79 -0.88
CA ILE A 175 3.65 1.27 -0.23
C ILE A 175 4.13 0.23 0.77
N VAL A 176 3.70 0.32 2.03
CA VAL A 176 4.12 -0.56 3.11
C VAL A 176 2.87 -1.15 3.75
N THR A 177 2.88 -2.45 4.03
CA THR A 177 1.88 -3.11 4.88
C THR A 177 2.60 -3.71 6.09
N LEU A 178 2.16 -3.29 7.28
CA LEU A 178 2.69 -3.72 8.56
C LEU A 178 1.70 -4.66 9.24
N THR A 179 2.25 -5.58 10.02
CA THR A 179 1.52 -6.45 10.94
C THR A 179 2.06 -6.23 12.35
N VAL A 180 1.17 -5.99 13.31
CA VAL A 180 1.46 -5.84 14.73
C VAL A 180 0.73 -6.94 15.50
N ASN A 181 1.52 -7.84 16.09
CA ASN A 181 1.08 -9.00 16.87
C ASN A 181 1.47 -8.89 18.34
#